data_AF-A0A6P0RK15-F1
#
_entry.id   AF-A0A6P0RK15-F1
#
_cell.length_a   1.000
_cell.length_b   1.000
_cell.length_c   1.000
_cell.angle_alpha   90.00
_cell.angle_beta   90.00
_cell.angle_gamma   90.00
#
_symmetry.space_group_name_H-M   'P 1'
#
loop_
_entity.id
_entity.type
_entity.pdbx_description
1 polymer ?
#
loop_
_entity_poly.entity_id
_entity_poly.type
_entity_poly.pdbx_seq_one_letter_code
_entity_poly.pdbx_strand_id
1 'polypeptide(L)' 'MQAGKLDDAQKEYQRLIKLKPNFAWNYYYLGQLFFKQGKWQDAVTQYRKAIKLNPNSATAL' A
#
# COMPACT_ATOMS: atom_id res chain seq x y z
N MET A 1 2.99 1.68 -21.49
CA MET A 1 1.77 2.20 -20.83
C MET A 1 1.60 1.75 -19.37
N GLN A 2 2.23 0.66 -18.91
CA GLN A 2 1.98 0.12 -17.57
C GLN A 2 2.62 0.97 -16.45
N ALA A 3 3.82 1.51 -16.66
CA ALA A 3 4.51 2.35 -15.68
C ALA A 3 3.72 3.62 -15.29
N GLY A 4 3.18 4.37 -16.27
CA GLY A 4 2.41 5.59 -15.98
C GLY A 4 1.14 5.34 -15.14
N LYS A 5 0.44 4.22 -15.38
CA LYS A 5 -0.72 3.83 -14.56
C LYS A 5 -0.34 3.47 -13.12
N LEU A 6 0.88 2.95 -12.91
CA LEU A 6 1.37 2.63 -11.58
C LEU A 6 1.78 3.90 -10.82
N ASP A 7 2.33 4.91 -11.49
CA ASP A 7 2.66 6.20 -10.85
C ASP A 7 1.41 6.98 -10.41
N ASP A 8 0.37 6.99 -11.24
CA ASP A 8 -0.92 7.61 -10.89
C ASP A 8 -1.59 6.88 -9.72
N ALA A 9 -1.59 5.54 -9.73
CA ALA A 9 -2.09 4.75 -8.61
C ALA A 9 -1.33 5.05 -7.31
N GLN A 10 -0.03 5.28 -7.38
CA GLN A 10 0.79 5.59 -6.20
C GLN A 10 0.34 6.92 -5.58
N LYS A 11 0.15 7.95 -6.40
CA LYS A 11 -0.30 9.27 -5.96
C LYS A 11 -1.69 9.19 -5.32
N GLU A 12 -2.60 8.43 -5.91
CA GLU A 12 -3.94 8.26 -5.36
C GLU A 12 -3.92 7.54 -4.00
N TYR A 13 -3.15 6.45 -3.85
CA TYR A 13 -3.02 5.80 -2.55
C TYR A 13 -2.35 6.70 -1.50
N GLN A 14 -1.35 7.51 -1.88
CA GLN A 14 -0.77 8.50 -0.97
C GLN A 14 -1.81 9.55 -0.54
N ARG A 15 -2.71 9.97 -1.43
CA ARG A 15 -3.82 10.86 -1.09
C ARG A 15 -4.83 10.18 -0.16
N LEU A 16 -5.21 8.95 -0.44
CA LEU A 16 -6.11 8.16 0.42
C LEU A 16 -5.53 7.95 1.82
N ILE A 17 -4.21 7.75 1.94
CA ILE A 17 -3.51 7.68 3.22
C ILE A 17 -3.61 9.01 3.99
N LYS A 18 -3.46 10.15 3.32
CA LYS A 18 -3.64 11.46 3.98
C LYS A 18 -5.07 11.66 4.47
N LEU A 19 -6.07 11.19 3.72
CA LEU A 19 -7.49 11.31 4.08
C LEU A 19 -7.91 10.33 5.18
N LYS A 20 -7.38 9.11 5.14
CA LYS A 20 -7.69 8.02 6.09
C LYS A 20 -6.41 7.29 6.51
N PRO A 21 -5.60 7.88 7.41
CA PRO A 21 -4.31 7.32 7.81
C PRO A 21 -4.44 6.02 8.61
N ASN A 22 -5.62 5.70 9.13
CA ASN A 22 -5.84 4.47 9.91
C ASN A 22 -6.49 3.35 9.08
N PHE A 23 -6.66 3.53 7.78
CA PHE A 23 -7.27 2.52 6.92
C PHE A 23 -6.20 1.57 6.35
N ALA A 24 -6.05 0.41 7.00
CA ALA A 24 -5.01 -0.58 6.71
C ALA A 24 -4.92 -0.97 5.21
N TRP A 25 -6.05 -1.09 4.53
CA TRP A 25 -6.13 -1.45 3.11
C TRP A 25 -5.38 -0.47 2.19
N ASN A 26 -5.35 0.82 2.50
CA ASN A 26 -4.61 1.79 1.69
C ASN A 26 -3.10 1.49 1.68
N TYR A 27 -2.55 1.11 2.83
CA TYR A 27 -1.15 0.72 2.94
C TYR A 27 -0.89 -0.64 2.28
N TYR A 28 -1.82 -1.58 2.41
CA TYR A 28 -1.72 -2.88 1.72
C TYR A 28 -1.66 -2.71 0.19
N TYR A 29 -2.57 -1.94 -0.40
CA TYR A 29 -2.57 -1.74 -1.86
C TYR A 29 -1.38 -0.89 -2.34
N LEU A 30 -0.93 0.09 -1.56
CA LEU A 30 0.32 0.80 -1.86
C LEU A 30 1.53 -0.15 -1.81
N GLY A 31 1.55 -1.09 -0.86
CA GLY A 31 2.56 -2.14 -0.79
C GLY A 31 2.55 -3.06 -2.02
N GLN A 32 1.37 -3.48 -2.47
CA GLN A 32 1.21 -4.27 -3.71
C GLN A 32 1.71 -3.50 -4.94
N LEU A 33 1.47 -2.20 -4.99
CA LEU A 33 1.92 -1.36 -6.07
C LEU A 33 3.45 -1.31 -6.12
N PHE A 34 4.10 -1.09 -4.99
CA PHE A 34 5.57 -1.12 -4.89
C PHE A 34 6.15 -2.49 -5.22
N PHE A 35 5.48 -3.57 -4.80
CA PHE A 35 5.85 -4.94 -5.17
C PHE A 35 5.84 -5.12 -6.70
N LYS A 36 4.78 -4.68 -7.39
CA LYS A 36 4.71 -4.75 -8.87
C LYS A 36 5.77 -3.90 -9.58
N GLN A 37 6.28 -2.85 -8.92
CA GLN A 37 7.36 -2.01 -9.41
C GLN A 37 8.77 -2.55 -9.09
N GLY A 38 8.88 -3.67 -8.36
CA GLY A 38 10.16 -4.20 -7.89
C GLY A 38 10.78 -3.42 -6.70
N LYS A 39 10.03 -2.50 -6.10
CA LYS A 39 10.45 -1.70 -4.93
C LYS A 39 10.14 -2.47 -3.64
N TRP A 40 10.84 -3.58 -3.42
CA TRP A 40 10.52 -4.53 -2.35
C TRP A 40 10.61 -3.93 -0.95
N GLN A 41 11.60 -3.06 -0.68
CA GLN A 41 11.78 -2.42 0.62
C GLN A 41 10.60 -1.49 0.97
N ASP A 42 10.12 -0.74 -0.02
CA ASP A 42 8.96 0.13 0.13
C ASP A 42 7.68 -0.69 0.35
N ALA A 43 7.53 -1.79 -0.38
CA ALA A 43 6.41 -2.71 -0.22
C ALA A 43 6.33 -3.26 1.21
N VAL A 44 7.44 -3.79 1.73
CA VAL A 44 7.53 -4.30 3.11
C VAL A 44 7.17 -3.21 4.13
N THR A 45 7.62 -1.98 3.90
CA THR A 45 7.30 -0.86 4.80
C THR A 45 5.80 -0.60 4.85
N GLN A 46 5.11 -0.60 3.70
CA GLN A 46 3.65 -0.38 3.70
C GLN A 46 2.88 -1.58 4.26
N TYR A 47 3.30 -2.81 3.96
CA TYR A 47 2.67 -4.00 4.53
C TYR A 47 2.79 -4.03 6.06
N ARG A 48 3.95 -3.67 6.62
CA ARG A 48 4.12 -3.56 8.08
C ARG A 48 3.17 -2.53 8.70
N LYS A 49 2.95 -1.40 8.02
CA LYS A 49 1.95 -0.41 8.46
C LYS A 49 0.53 -0.96 8.40
N ALA A 50 0.17 -1.66 7.33
CA ALA A 50 -1.15 -2.30 7.19
C ALA A 50 -1.40 -3.29 8.34
N ILE A 51 -0.44 -4.16 8.63
CA ILE A 51 -0.50 -5.14 9.73
C ILE A 51 -0.61 -4.44 11.09
N LYS A 52 0.15 -3.35 11.31
CA LYS A 52 0.07 -2.59 12.56
C LYS A 52 -1.29 -1.93 12.77
N LEU A 53 -1.95 -1.48 11.69
CA LEU A 53 -3.25 -0.83 11.75
C LEU A 53 -4.42 -1.82 11.88
N ASN A 54 -4.30 -2.99 11.25
CA ASN A 54 -5.29 -4.06 11.41
C ASN A 54 -4.60 -5.42 11.52
N PRO A 55 -4.17 -5.81 12.73
CA PRO A 55 -3.52 -7.10 12.98
C PRO A 55 -4.40 -8.29 12.59
N ASN A 56 -5.72 -8.15 12.73
CA ASN A 56 -6.72 -9.19 12.44
C ASN A 56 -6.94 -9.41 10.94
N SER A 57 -6.51 -8.46 10.08
CA SER A 57 -6.57 -8.66 8.63
C SER A 57 -5.43 -9.55 8.12
N ALA A 58 -4.32 -9.65 8.86
CA ALA A 58 -3.17 -10.47 8.47
C ALA A 58 -3.47 -11.97 8.54
N THR A 59 -4.49 -12.37 9.30
CA THR A 59 -4.94 -13.76 9.45
C THR A 59 -6.03 -14.18 8.44
N ALA A 60 -6.44 -13.30 7.51
CA ALA A 60 -7.55 -13.54 6.59
C ALA A 60 -7.14 -13.65 5.10
N LEU A 61 -5.84 -13.76 4.81
CA LEU A 61 -5.28 -14.00 3.47
C LEU A 61 -4.75 -15.43 3.36
#